data_AF-A0A940MLI2-F1
#
_entry.id   AF-A0A940MLI2-F1
#
_cell.length_a   1.000
_cell.length_b   1.000
_cell.length_c   1.000
_cell.angle_alpha   90.00
_cell.angle_beta   90.00
_cell.angle_gamma   90.00
#
_symmetry.space_group_name_H-M   'P 1'
#
loop_
_entity.id
_entity.type
_entity.pdbx_description
1 polymer ?
#
loop_
_entity_poly.entity_id
_entity_poly.type
_entity_poly.pdbx_seq_one_letter_code
_entity_poly.pdbx_strand_id
1 'polypeptide(L)'
;MPRGSYEERLDDIRRTEYGLRSEIYVRYGAVVLGTLAAWLLYDQRLALVWAALHLGLQILLALLLRRRLSLSARETYRAALTVYVLAGVIFALYPILLITAPDSPLALRIAGGAGLMGLSMYMLQRRQREAGMVISDALQASAIVAAFILMILPDMPDVRAAILVTLVVLVLYVYFIAALLSGMKQQALLRDTQSRYASSQKARALNQFVGGVAHDFNNQLTAILGHLELFEVLDDPDERRTAISESRRAARRAALTVQQLLASSGRTRLAPRAVPLAALLADLKCVLEDLLEPGMRVTVVPPGEAEIAWVDADMLETCLIQLCLNAQDATLAQGKIRLWVETRTTLPEQESPIGAPPPYSVLVCEDDGPGVPAEALHMLAEPFYTTKSASEGAGLGLSAVAGFARQSGGALIISRAPLAGLRISLALPTSAPPRRMPANADAAQQTTEAPATAPLEERGAPRTSEIV
;
A
#
# COMPACT_ATOMS: atom_id res chain seq x y z
N MET A 1 -5.01 1.04 -23.16
CA MET A 1 -5.25 0.18 -21.97
C MET A 1 -3.92 -0.08 -21.30
N PRO A 2 -3.69 0.36 -20.05
CA PRO A 2 -2.42 0.10 -19.37
C PRO A 2 -2.32 -1.40 -19.06
N ARG A 3 -1.16 -1.98 -19.39
CA ARG A 3 -0.87 -3.41 -19.23
C ARG A 3 -0.55 -3.70 -17.75
N GLY A 4 -1.57 -3.82 -16.92
CA GLY A 4 -1.43 -4.50 -15.62
C GLY A 4 -0.92 -5.93 -15.85
N SER A 5 -0.04 -6.42 -14.97
CA SER A 5 0.49 -7.78 -15.10
C SER A 5 -0.67 -8.78 -15.09
N TYR A 6 -0.55 -9.92 -15.78
CA TYR A 6 -1.60 -10.94 -15.73
C TYR A 6 -1.86 -11.44 -14.29
N GLU A 7 -0.92 -11.24 -13.37
CA GLU A 7 -1.10 -11.55 -11.95
C GLU A 7 -2.07 -10.58 -11.26
N GLU A 8 -1.95 -9.28 -11.55
CA GLU A 8 -2.89 -8.27 -11.04
C GLU A 8 -4.31 -8.55 -11.52
N ARG A 9 -4.45 -8.92 -12.79
CA ARG A 9 -5.76 -9.31 -13.35
C ARG A 9 -6.34 -10.56 -12.69
N LEU A 10 -5.51 -11.56 -12.39
CA LEU A 10 -5.94 -12.75 -11.67
C LEU A 10 -6.37 -12.44 -10.24
N ASP A 11 -5.66 -11.54 -9.56
CA ASP A 11 -6.01 -11.07 -8.23
C ASP A 11 -7.32 -10.27 -8.24
N ASP A 12 -7.56 -9.46 -9.28
CA ASP A 12 -8.83 -8.78 -9.47
C ASP A 12 -9.99 -9.77 -9.67
N ILE A 13 -9.83 -10.81 -10.52
CA ILE A 13 -10.84 -11.87 -10.66
C ILE A 13 -11.09 -12.55 -9.30
N ARG A 14 -10.02 -12.88 -8.56
CA ARG A 14 -10.12 -13.55 -7.25
C ARG A 14 -10.87 -12.70 -6.22
N ARG A 15 -10.54 -11.41 -6.12
CA ARG A 15 -11.22 -10.47 -5.21
C ARG A 15 -12.68 -10.26 -5.60
N THR A 16 -12.96 -10.29 -6.89
CA THR A 16 -14.31 -10.08 -7.41
C THR A 16 -15.19 -11.31 -7.19
N GLU A 17 -14.68 -12.55 -7.30
CA GLU A 17 -15.46 -13.80 -7.06
C GLU A 17 -15.50 -14.22 -5.59
N TYR A 18 -14.39 -14.05 -4.86
CA TYR A 18 -14.20 -14.66 -3.55
C TYR A 18 -13.89 -13.65 -2.44
N GLY A 19 -14.21 -12.37 -2.64
CA GLY A 19 -13.92 -11.29 -1.70
C GLY A 19 -14.70 -11.37 -0.38
N LEU A 20 -15.98 -11.76 -0.43
CA LEU A 20 -16.88 -11.82 0.72
C LEU A 20 -17.32 -13.27 0.99
N ARG A 21 -16.92 -13.84 2.13
CA ARG A 21 -17.25 -15.23 2.48
C ARG A 21 -18.75 -15.45 2.66
N SER A 22 -19.46 -14.49 3.25
CA SER A 22 -20.92 -14.57 3.47
C SER A 22 -21.69 -14.69 2.16
N GLU A 23 -21.33 -13.89 1.16
CA GLU A 23 -21.93 -13.91 -0.17
C GLU A 23 -21.76 -15.27 -0.85
N ILE A 24 -20.57 -15.87 -0.75
CA ILE A 24 -20.28 -17.21 -1.29
C ILE A 24 -21.23 -18.26 -0.70
N TYR A 25 -21.41 -18.27 0.62
CA TYR A 25 -22.27 -19.24 1.29
C TYR A 25 -23.74 -19.07 0.89
N VAL A 26 -24.22 -17.82 0.79
CA VAL A 26 -25.60 -17.53 0.36
C VAL A 26 -25.81 -17.98 -1.08
N ARG A 27 -24.88 -17.64 -2.00
CA ARG A 27 -24.99 -17.96 -3.43
C ARG A 27 -25.05 -19.46 -3.67
N TYR A 28 -24.08 -20.21 -3.15
CA TYR A 28 -24.03 -21.65 -3.37
C TYR A 28 -25.06 -22.41 -2.53
N GLY A 29 -25.41 -21.89 -1.36
CA GLY A 29 -26.54 -22.40 -0.57
C GLY A 29 -27.86 -22.30 -1.34
N ALA A 30 -28.11 -21.16 -1.98
CA ALA A 30 -29.32 -20.97 -2.80
C ALA A 30 -29.36 -21.93 -4.01
N VAL A 31 -28.23 -22.15 -4.69
CA VAL A 31 -28.14 -23.13 -5.80
C VAL A 31 -28.45 -24.54 -5.29
N VAL A 32 -27.80 -24.98 -4.21
CA VAL A 32 -27.99 -26.34 -3.67
C VAL A 32 -29.42 -26.54 -3.17
N LEU A 33 -29.95 -25.61 -2.37
CA LEU A 33 -31.32 -25.70 -1.84
C LEU A 33 -32.37 -25.63 -2.96
N GLY A 34 -32.21 -24.72 -3.92
CA GLY A 34 -33.10 -24.60 -5.06
C GLY A 34 -33.11 -25.86 -5.93
N THR A 35 -31.95 -26.45 -6.19
CA THR A 35 -31.83 -27.72 -6.91
C THR A 35 -32.48 -28.88 -6.16
N LEU A 36 -32.23 -29.01 -4.85
CA LEU A 36 -32.84 -30.07 -4.04
C LEU A 36 -34.36 -29.92 -4.00
N ALA A 37 -34.88 -28.70 -3.87
CA ALA A 37 -36.32 -28.43 -3.90
C ALA A 37 -36.93 -28.80 -5.26
N ALA A 38 -36.30 -28.40 -6.37
CA ALA A 38 -36.76 -28.75 -7.71
C ALA A 38 -36.78 -30.27 -7.93
N TRP A 39 -35.78 -30.99 -7.42
CA TRP A 39 -35.73 -32.44 -7.51
C TRP A 39 -36.77 -33.13 -6.62
N LEU A 40 -36.84 -32.79 -5.33
CA LEU A 40 -37.72 -33.47 -4.37
C LEU A 40 -39.21 -33.17 -4.60
N LEU A 41 -39.55 -31.95 -5.03
CA LEU A 41 -40.95 -31.52 -5.18
C LEU A 41 -41.51 -31.75 -6.59
N TYR A 42 -40.65 -31.77 -7.61
CA TYR A 42 -41.06 -31.82 -9.02
C TYR A 42 -40.32 -32.87 -9.87
N ASP A 43 -39.58 -33.81 -9.24
CA ASP A 43 -38.72 -34.84 -9.88
C ASP A 43 -37.81 -34.29 -10.99
N GLN A 44 -37.31 -33.06 -10.82
CA GLN A 44 -36.44 -32.40 -11.80
C GLN A 44 -35.00 -32.94 -11.74
N ARG A 45 -34.75 -34.11 -12.33
CA ARG A 45 -33.40 -34.73 -12.36
C ARG A 45 -32.37 -33.88 -13.10
N LEU A 46 -32.81 -33.11 -14.11
CA LEU A 46 -31.95 -32.17 -14.84
C LEU A 46 -31.36 -31.10 -13.93
N ALA A 47 -32.06 -30.73 -12.84
CA ALA A 47 -31.56 -29.79 -11.84
C ALA A 47 -30.26 -30.27 -11.18
N LEU A 48 -30.16 -31.57 -10.90
CA LEU A 48 -28.99 -32.19 -10.28
C LEU A 48 -27.79 -32.16 -11.22
N VAL A 49 -28.00 -32.48 -12.49
CA VAL A 49 -26.96 -32.43 -13.53
C VAL A 49 -26.47 -31.01 -13.73
N TRP A 50 -27.38 -30.04 -13.80
CA TRP A 50 -27.06 -28.62 -13.90
C TRP A 50 -26.23 -28.14 -12.71
N ALA A 51 -26.66 -28.44 -11.49
CA ALA A 51 -25.97 -28.01 -10.28
C ALA A 51 -24.57 -28.62 -10.19
N ALA A 52 -24.42 -29.92 -10.52
CA ALA A 52 -23.12 -30.58 -10.54
C ALA A 52 -22.17 -29.91 -11.55
N LEU A 53 -22.66 -29.59 -12.75
CA LEU A 53 -21.88 -28.91 -13.78
C LEU A 53 -21.48 -27.48 -13.36
N HIS A 54 -22.43 -26.70 -12.85
CA HIS A 54 -22.17 -25.33 -12.41
C HIS A 54 -21.19 -25.29 -11.23
N LEU A 55 -21.42 -26.11 -10.19
CA LEU A 55 -20.52 -26.18 -9.04
C LEU A 55 -19.14 -26.71 -9.44
N GLY A 56 -19.06 -27.68 -10.36
CA GLY A 56 -17.80 -28.18 -10.90
C GLY A 56 -16.96 -27.09 -11.58
N LEU A 57 -17.59 -26.25 -12.40
CA LEU A 57 -16.92 -25.10 -13.03
C LEU A 57 -16.45 -24.07 -12.00
N GLN A 58 -17.24 -23.83 -10.96
CA GLN A 58 -16.87 -22.90 -9.88
C GLN A 58 -15.71 -23.43 -9.03
N ILE A 59 -15.64 -24.74 -8.81
CA ILE A 59 -14.50 -25.39 -8.16
C ILE A 59 -13.26 -25.29 -9.07
N LEU A 60 -13.40 -25.54 -10.36
CA LEU A 60 -12.31 -25.40 -11.33
C LEU A 60 -11.77 -23.96 -11.37
N LEU A 61 -12.65 -22.96 -11.37
CA LEU A 61 -12.27 -21.55 -11.28
C LEU A 61 -11.49 -21.27 -9.99
N ALA A 62 -11.96 -21.77 -8.85
CA ALA A 62 -11.26 -21.62 -7.58
C ALA A 62 -9.87 -22.27 -7.59
N LEU A 63 -9.73 -23.45 -8.22
CA LEU A 63 -8.45 -24.16 -8.34
C LEU A 63 -7.46 -23.42 -9.24
N LEU A 64 -7.92 -22.91 -10.38
CA LEU A 64 -7.14 -22.07 -11.29
C LEU A 64 -6.63 -20.82 -10.58
N LEU A 65 -7.53 -20.12 -9.87
CA LEU A 65 -7.17 -18.92 -9.13
C LEU A 65 -6.27 -19.22 -7.92
N ARG A 66 -6.28 -20.42 -7.34
CA ARG A 66 -5.35 -20.81 -6.26
C ARG A 66 -3.98 -21.27 -6.77
N ARG A 67 -3.71 -21.20 -8.08
CA ARG A 67 -2.47 -21.69 -8.72
C ARG A 67 -2.10 -23.12 -8.34
N ARG A 68 -3.10 -23.99 -8.13
CA ARG A 68 -2.86 -25.43 -7.93
C ARG A 68 -2.53 -26.17 -9.22
N LEU A 69 -2.51 -25.46 -10.35
CA LEU A 69 -2.19 -25.96 -11.69
C LEU A 69 -0.91 -25.28 -12.17
N SER A 70 -0.01 -26.03 -12.78
CA SER A 70 1.31 -25.59 -13.26
C SER A 70 1.24 -24.80 -14.58
N LEU A 71 0.44 -23.74 -14.62
CA LEU A 71 0.23 -22.90 -15.80
C LEU A 71 0.92 -21.54 -15.67
N SER A 72 1.28 -20.92 -16.80
CA SER A 72 1.77 -19.54 -16.79
C SER A 72 0.65 -18.56 -16.37
N ALA A 73 1.01 -17.36 -15.91
CA ALA A 73 0.02 -16.35 -15.48
C ALA A 73 -0.96 -15.96 -16.60
N ARG A 74 -0.49 -15.90 -17.85
CA ARG A 74 -1.31 -15.57 -19.02
C ARG A 74 -2.30 -16.69 -19.36
N GLU A 75 -1.85 -17.93 -19.32
CA GLU A 75 -2.70 -19.11 -19.58
C GLU A 75 -3.72 -19.29 -18.48
N THR A 76 -3.30 -19.13 -17.21
CA THR A 76 -4.19 -19.18 -16.05
C THR A 76 -5.28 -18.11 -16.16
N TYR A 77 -4.92 -16.88 -16.55
CA TYR A 77 -5.88 -15.81 -16.77
C TYR A 77 -6.91 -16.15 -17.85
N ARG A 78 -6.45 -16.62 -19.02
CA ARG A 78 -7.35 -17.02 -20.11
C ARG A 78 -8.28 -18.16 -19.69
N ALA A 79 -7.73 -19.20 -19.06
CA ALA A 79 -8.50 -20.33 -18.56
C ALA A 79 -9.54 -19.90 -17.51
N ALA A 80 -9.14 -19.05 -16.54
CA ALA A 80 -10.04 -18.53 -15.52
C ALA A 80 -11.18 -17.72 -16.13
N LEU A 81 -10.88 -16.84 -17.09
CA LEU A 81 -11.90 -16.06 -17.79
C LEU A 81 -12.84 -16.96 -18.59
N THR A 82 -12.32 -17.97 -19.31
CA THR A 82 -13.15 -18.92 -20.06
C THR A 82 -14.06 -19.72 -19.13
N VAL A 83 -13.54 -20.25 -18.03
CA VAL A 83 -14.33 -21.01 -17.04
C VAL A 83 -15.40 -20.12 -16.40
N TYR A 84 -15.06 -18.85 -16.10
CA TYR A 84 -16.00 -17.86 -15.60
C TYR A 84 -17.18 -17.65 -16.56
N VAL A 85 -16.89 -17.38 -17.84
CA VAL A 85 -17.92 -17.19 -18.88
C VAL A 85 -18.79 -18.44 -19.02
N LEU A 86 -18.17 -19.61 -19.07
CA LEU A 86 -18.87 -20.88 -19.21
C LEU A 86 -19.80 -21.15 -18.00
N ALA A 87 -19.33 -20.85 -16.78
CA ALA A 87 -20.14 -20.99 -15.57
C ALA A 87 -21.38 -20.08 -15.58
N GLY A 88 -21.23 -18.85 -16.08
CA GLY A 88 -22.34 -17.90 -16.24
C GLY A 88 -23.37 -18.35 -17.29
N VAL A 89 -22.90 -18.81 -18.46
CA VAL A 89 -23.76 -19.37 -19.51
C VAL A 89 -24.55 -20.59 -19.01
N ILE A 90 -23.87 -21.53 -18.35
CA ILE A 90 -24.54 -22.72 -17.79
C ILE A 90 -25.52 -22.34 -16.69
N PHE A 91 -25.19 -21.35 -15.86
CA PHE A 91 -26.12 -20.84 -14.87
C PHE A 91 -27.39 -20.30 -15.51
N ALA A 92 -27.28 -19.48 -16.57
CA ALA A 92 -28.42 -18.87 -17.24
C ALA A 92 -29.28 -19.88 -18.02
N LEU A 93 -28.67 -20.94 -18.57
CA LEU A 93 -29.35 -21.92 -19.41
C LEU A 93 -30.48 -22.66 -18.69
N TYR A 94 -30.27 -23.07 -17.43
CA TYR A 94 -31.27 -23.86 -16.70
C TYR A 94 -32.54 -23.05 -16.34
N PRO A 95 -32.46 -21.84 -15.79
CA PRO A 95 -33.61 -20.94 -15.66
C PRO A 95 -34.37 -20.71 -16.98
N ILE A 96 -33.65 -20.53 -18.09
CA ILE A 96 -34.27 -20.39 -19.42
C ILE A 96 -35.04 -21.66 -19.80
N LEU A 97 -34.46 -22.84 -19.58
CA LEU A 97 -35.14 -24.13 -19.81
C LEU A 97 -36.39 -24.28 -18.92
N LEU A 98 -36.32 -23.88 -17.65
CA LEU A 98 -37.48 -23.93 -16.75
C LEU A 98 -38.63 -23.03 -17.21
N ILE A 99 -38.33 -21.87 -17.80
CA ILE A 99 -39.35 -20.93 -18.29
C ILE A 99 -40.01 -21.43 -19.58
N THR A 100 -39.25 -22.15 -20.42
CA THR A 100 -39.61 -22.41 -21.82
C THR A 100 -40.00 -23.84 -22.13
N ALA A 101 -39.72 -24.78 -21.23
CA ALA A 101 -40.19 -26.15 -21.38
C ALA A 101 -41.74 -26.18 -21.43
N PRO A 102 -42.35 -26.80 -22.46
CA PRO A 102 -43.80 -26.81 -22.67
C PRO A 102 -44.60 -27.34 -21.46
N ASP A 103 -44.07 -28.37 -20.81
CA ASP A 103 -44.72 -29.05 -19.68
C ASP A 103 -44.26 -28.52 -18.31
N SER A 104 -43.57 -27.38 -18.27
CA SER A 104 -43.04 -26.82 -17.02
C SER A 104 -44.16 -26.26 -16.14
N PRO A 105 -44.32 -26.76 -14.89
CA PRO A 105 -45.26 -26.20 -13.94
C PRO A 105 -44.99 -24.71 -13.68
N LEU A 106 -46.05 -23.93 -13.45
CA LEU A 106 -45.94 -22.48 -13.18
C LEU A 106 -44.91 -22.15 -12.10
N ALA A 107 -44.83 -22.95 -11.04
CA ALA A 107 -43.86 -22.79 -9.96
C ALA A 107 -42.39 -22.83 -10.46
N LEU A 108 -42.05 -23.73 -11.38
CA LEU A 108 -40.72 -23.82 -11.95
C LEU A 108 -40.43 -22.67 -12.92
N ARG A 109 -41.43 -22.22 -13.68
CA ARG A 109 -41.30 -21.03 -14.54
C ARG A 109 -41.02 -19.77 -13.72
N ILE A 110 -41.72 -19.60 -12.60
CA ILE A 110 -41.48 -18.51 -11.63
C ILE A 110 -40.08 -18.63 -11.02
N ALA A 111 -39.67 -19.84 -10.62
CA ALA A 111 -38.33 -20.07 -10.08
C ALA A 111 -37.22 -19.74 -11.11
N GLY A 112 -37.43 -20.08 -12.38
CA GLY A 112 -36.53 -19.68 -13.47
C GLY A 112 -36.45 -18.16 -13.64
N GLY A 113 -37.59 -17.46 -13.63
CA GLY A 113 -37.63 -16.00 -13.67
C GLY A 113 -36.87 -15.35 -12.51
N ALA A 114 -37.08 -15.85 -11.29
CA ALA A 114 -36.38 -15.39 -10.09
C ALA A 114 -34.86 -15.67 -10.17
N GLY A 115 -34.46 -16.81 -10.75
CA GLY A 115 -33.05 -17.14 -10.97
C GLY A 115 -32.34 -16.19 -11.93
N LEU A 116 -32.98 -15.82 -13.04
CA LEU A 116 -32.45 -14.83 -13.98
C LEU A 116 -32.39 -13.43 -13.36
N MET A 117 -33.41 -13.04 -12.59
CA MET A 117 -33.40 -11.76 -11.86
C MET A 117 -32.28 -11.72 -10.81
N GLY A 118 -32.07 -12.82 -10.08
CA GLY A 118 -30.95 -12.98 -9.15
C GLY A 118 -29.59 -12.86 -9.84
N LEU A 119 -29.43 -13.44 -11.04
CA LEU A 119 -28.23 -13.28 -11.86
C LEU A 119 -28.00 -11.82 -12.27
N SER A 120 -29.04 -11.11 -12.71
CA SER A 120 -28.95 -9.69 -13.06
C SER A 120 -28.59 -8.82 -11.86
N MET A 121 -29.18 -9.07 -10.69
CA MET A 121 -28.81 -8.37 -9.45
C MET A 121 -27.37 -8.66 -9.03
N TYR A 122 -26.94 -9.92 -9.17
CA TYR A 122 -25.56 -10.33 -8.91
C TYR A 122 -24.56 -9.58 -9.80
N MET A 123 -24.84 -9.47 -11.10
CA MET A 123 -24.00 -8.70 -12.03
C MET A 123 -23.94 -7.20 -11.65
N LEU A 124 -25.05 -6.62 -11.17
CA LEU A 124 -25.15 -5.20 -10.84
C LEU A 124 -24.46 -4.80 -9.53
N GLN A 125 -24.57 -5.62 -8.48
CA GLN A 125 -23.99 -5.31 -7.16
C GLN A 125 -22.47 -5.50 -7.12
N ARG A 126 -21.93 -6.24 -8.09
CA ARG A 126 -20.55 -6.69 -8.06
C ARG A 126 -19.58 -5.60 -8.50
N ARG A 127 -18.55 -5.36 -7.68
CA ARG A 127 -17.48 -4.40 -8.00
C ARG A 127 -16.48 -5.00 -8.98
N GLN A 128 -16.75 -4.85 -10.28
CA GLN A 128 -15.86 -5.38 -11.32
C GLN A 128 -14.67 -4.46 -11.56
N ARG A 129 -13.46 -5.01 -11.33
CA ARG A 129 -12.19 -4.33 -11.56
C ARG A 129 -11.56 -4.71 -12.90
N GLU A 130 -11.90 -5.90 -13.40
CA GLU A 130 -11.34 -6.49 -14.60
C GLU A 130 -12.31 -6.30 -15.79
N ALA A 131 -11.80 -5.79 -16.91
CA ALA A 131 -12.62 -5.40 -18.06
C ALA A 131 -13.18 -6.58 -18.86
N GLY A 132 -12.46 -7.71 -18.92
CA GLY A 132 -12.93 -8.94 -19.55
C GLY A 132 -14.18 -9.51 -18.90
N MET A 133 -14.26 -9.50 -17.57
CA MET A 133 -15.47 -9.88 -16.83
C MET A 133 -16.65 -8.98 -17.20
N VAL A 134 -16.45 -7.66 -17.22
CA VAL A 134 -17.50 -6.68 -17.56
C VAL A 134 -18.05 -6.91 -18.97
N ILE A 135 -17.15 -7.08 -19.94
CA ILE A 135 -17.53 -7.34 -21.33
C ILE A 135 -18.31 -8.65 -21.41
N SER A 136 -17.85 -9.69 -20.71
CA SER A 136 -18.51 -10.98 -20.75
C SER A 136 -19.89 -10.99 -20.10
N ASP A 137 -20.08 -10.24 -19.02
CA ASP A 137 -21.37 -10.11 -18.35
C ASP A 137 -22.36 -9.31 -19.20
N ALA A 138 -21.90 -8.24 -19.86
CA ALA A 138 -22.70 -7.47 -20.80
C ALA A 138 -23.15 -8.32 -21.99
N LEU A 139 -22.25 -9.15 -22.55
CA LEU A 139 -22.58 -10.09 -23.63
C LEU A 139 -23.58 -11.16 -23.17
N GLN A 140 -23.39 -11.73 -21.98
CA GLN A 140 -24.31 -12.71 -21.42
C GLN A 140 -25.70 -12.09 -21.15
N ALA A 141 -25.76 -10.91 -20.56
CA ALA A 141 -27.02 -10.20 -20.34
C ALA A 141 -27.74 -9.90 -21.67
N SER A 142 -26.98 -9.47 -22.69
CA SER A 142 -27.52 -9.24 -24.05
C SER A 142 -28.11 -10.52 -24.63
N ALA A 143 -27.41 -11.65 -24.49
CA ALA A 143 -27.86 -12.95 -24.99
C ALA A 143 -29.11 -13.46 -24.25
N ILE A 144 -29.18 -13.27 -22.93
CA ILE A 144 -30.36 -13.62 -22.11
C ILE A 144 -31.57 -12.81 -22.57
N VAL A 145 -31.41 -11.50 -22.75
CA VAL A 145 -32.50 -10.63 -23.22
C VAL A 145 -32.94 -11.02 -24.64
N ALA A 146 -32.01 -11.27 -25.55
CA ALA A 146 -32.33 -11.70 -26.91
C ALA A 146 -33.07 -13.04 -26.92
N ALA A 147 -32.61 -14.03 -26.15
CA ALA A 147 -33.27 -15.32 -26.01
C ALA A 147 -34.69 -15.15 -25.44
N PHE A 148 -34.85 -14.32 -24.40
CA PHE A 148 -36.16 -14.05 -23.80
C PHE A 148 -37.15 -13.43 -24.81
N ILE A 149 -36.71 -12.47 -25.62
CA ILE A 149 -37.54 -11.88 -26.68
C ILE A 149 -37.93 -12.94 -27.71
N LEU A 150 -36.96 -13.70 -28.24
CA LEU A 150 -37.20 -14.72 -29.26
C LEU A 150 -38.13 -15.84 -28.78
N MET A 151 -38.12 -16.12 -27.48
CA MET A 151 -38.97 -17.16 -26.88
C MET A 151 -40.39 -16.69 -26.61
N ILE A 152 -40.59 -15.41 -26.29
CA ILE A 152 -41.92 -14.87 -25.94
C ILE A 152 -42.68 -14.40 -27.17
N LEU A 153 -41.98 -13.84 -28.16
CA LEU A 153 -42.62 -13.23 -29.34
C LEU A 153 -43.58 -14.17 -30.09
N PRO A 154 -43.30 -15.48 -30.27
CA PRO A 154 -44.20 -16.40 -30.96
C PRO A 154 -45.52 -16.68 -30.21
N ASP A 155 -45.52 -16.56 -28.88
CA ASP A 155 -46.67 -16.88 -28.03
C ASP A 155 -47.60 -15.67 -27.81
N MET A 156 -47.29 -14.51 -28.42
CA MET A 156 -48.08 -13.30 -28.25
C MET A 156 -49.40 -13.37 -29.05
N PRO A 157 -50.54 -13.01 -28.43
CA PRO A 157 -51.86 -13.18 -29.05
C PRO A 157 -52.06 -12.27 -30.28
N ASP A 158 -51.39 -11.12 -30.32
CA ASP A 158 -51.47 -10.15 -31.41
C ASP A 158 -50.19 -9.31 -31.52
N VAL A 159 -50.04 -8.63 -32.66
CA VAL A 159 -48.85 -7.80 -32.96
C VAL A 159 -48.69 -6.65 -31.96
N ARG A 160 -49.78 -6.10 -31.40
CA ARG A 160 -49.67 -4.99 -30.43
C ARG A 160 -49.10 -5.47 -29.10
N ALA A 161 -49.49 -6.65 -28.64
CA ALA A 161 -48.90 -7.30 -27.46
C ALA A 161 -47.41 -7.58 -27.67
N ALA A 162 -47.02 -8.09 -28.84
CA ALA A 162 -45.63 -8.34 -29.21
C ALA A 162 -44.78 -7.05 -29.20
N ILE A 163 -45.29 -5.96 -29.77
CA ILE A 163 -44.62 -4.65 -29.75
C ILE A 163 -44.47 -4.13 -28.32
N LEU A 164 -45.53 -4.20 -27.50
CA LEU A 164 -45.51 -3.72 -26.12
C LEU A 164 -44.47 -4.46 -25.28
N VAL A 165 -44.45 -5.80 -25.33
CA VAL A 165 -43.50 -6.61 -24.57
C VAL A 165 -42.07 -6.34 -25.02
N THR A 166 -41.83 -6.26 -26.32
CA THR A 166 -40.50 -5.96 -26.86
C THR A 166 -40.01 -4.59 -26.39
N LEU A 167 -40.88 -3.57 -26.41
CA LEU A 167 -40.55 -2.24 -25.94
C LEU A 167 -40.22 -2.22 -24.43
N VAL A 168 -41.03 -2.88 -23.61
CA VAL A 168 -40.80 -2.97 -22.15
C VAL A 168 -39.47 -3.66 -21.85
N VAL A 169 -39.18 -4.78 -22.51
CA VAL A 169 -37.91 -5.50 -22.35
C VAL A 169 -36.72 -4.63 -22.78
N LEU A 170 -36.84 -3.92 -23.90
CA LEU A 170 -35.78 -3.04 -24.39
C LEU A 170 -35.51 -1.87 -23.44
N VAL A 171 -36.57 -1.25 -22.90
CA VAL A 171 -36.44 -0.15 -21.93
C VAL A 171 -35.76 -0.64 -20.64
N LEU A 172 -36.18 -1.78 -20.09
CA LEU A 172 -35.54 -2.37 -18.91
C LEU A 172 -34.09 -2.74 -19.17
N TYR A 173 -33.77 -3.24 -20.36
CA TYR A 173 -32.40 -3.54 -20.77
C TYR A 173 -31.53 -2.28 -20.86
N VAL A 174 -32.02 -1.22 -21.51
CA VAL A 174 -31.31 0.08 -21.56
C VAL A 174 -31.08 0.63 -20.15
N TYR A 175 -32.08 0.54 -19.28
CA TYR A 175 -31.94 0.93 -17.88
C TYR A 175 -30.88 0.11 -17.14
N PHE A 176 -30.86 -1.21 -17.33
CA PHE A 176 -29.86 -2.11 -16.74
C PHE A 176 -28.43 -1.75 -17.20
N ILE A 177 -28.22 -1.52 -18.49
CA ILE A 177 -26.92 -1.10 -19.03
C ILE A 177 -26.51 0.27 -18.48
N ALA A 178 -27.45 1.23 -18.41
CA ALA A 178 -27.18 2.54 -17.82
C ALA A 178 -26.80 2.43 -16.33
N ALA A 179 -27.45 1.53 -15.58
CA ALA A 179 -27.14 1.27 -14.17
C ALA A 179 -25.74 0.65 -14.00
N LEU A 180 -25.36 -0.33 -14.83
CA LEU A 180 -24.00 -0.90 -14.84
C LEU A 180 -22.93 0.17 -15.12
N LEU A 181 -23.12 0.97 -16.16
CA LEU A 181 -22.19 2.05 -16.52
C LEU A 181 -22.08 3.11 -15.42
N SER A 182 -23.20 3.45 -14.77
CA SER A 182 -23.23 4.40 -13.65
C SER A 182 -22.47 3.86 -12.44
N GLY A 183 -22.66 2.58 -12.10
CA GLY A 183 -21.91 1.93 -11.02
C GLY A 183 -20.41 1.92 -11.26
N MET A 184 -19.97 1.69 -12.50
CA MET A 184 -18.55 1.76 -12.88
C MET A 184 -17.98 3.17 -12.71
N LYS A 185 -18.69 4.21 -13.16
CA LYS A 185 -18.26 5.61 -13.03
C LYS A 185 -18.10 6.01 -11.56
N GLN A 186 -19.05 5.65 -10.71
CA GLN A 186 -18.99 5.95 -9.28
C GLN A 186 -17.74 5.33 -8.62
N GLN A 187 -17.39 4.10 -8.98
CA GLN A 187 -16.19 3.46 -8.44
C GLN A 187 -14.90 4.12 -8.91
N ALA A 188 -14.82 4.50 -10.18
CA ALA A 188 -13.66 5.22 -10.71
C ALA A 188 -13.48 6.57 -9.98
N LEU A 189 -14.57 7.31 -9.77
CA LEU A 189 -14.56 8.60 -9.11
C LEU A 189 -14.19 8.51 -7.63
N LEU A 190 -14.67 7.48 -6.92
CA LEU A 190 -14.26 7.20 -5.54
C LEU A 190 -12.76 6.94 -5.43
N ARG A 191 -12.17 6.15 -6.35
CA ARG A 191 -10.73 5.86 -6.35
C ARG A 191 -9.90 7.12 -6.61
N ASP A 192 -10.31 7.93 -7.58
CA ASP A 192 -9.63 9.21 -7.87
C ASP A 192 -9.67 10.15 -6.66
N THR A 193 -10.83 10.27 -6.01
CA THR A 193 -10.99 11.10 -4.81
C THR A 193 -10.10 10.60 -3.66
N GLN A 194 -10.04 9.29 -3.43
CA GLN A 194 -9.16 8.71 -2.41
C GLN A 194 -7.67 8.96 -2.70
N SER A 195 -7.25 8.82 -3.95
CA SER A 195 -5.87 9.11 -4.38
C SER A 195 -5.51 10.58 -4.19
N ARG A 196 -6.41 11.50 -4.58
CA ARG A 196 -6.25 12.94 -4.39
C ARG A 196 -6.18 13.31 -2.91
N TYR A 197 -7.04 12.71 -2.08
CA TYR A 197 -7.03 12.94 -0.63
C TYR A 197 -5.69 12.50 0.00
N ALA A 198 -5.21 11.29 -0.32
CA ALA A 198 -3.93 10.79 0.15
C ALA A 198 -2.75 11.69 -0.29
N SER A 199 -2.78 12.19 -1.53
CA SER A 199 -1.76 13.12 -2.04
C SER A 199 -1.80 14.47 -1.34
N SER A 200 -3.00 14.98 -1.02
CA SER A 200 -3.17 16.25 -0.30
C SER A 200 -2.71 16.20 1.16
N GLN A 201 -2.91 15.07 1.85
CA GLN A 201 -2.38 14.88 3.21
C GLN A 201 -0.85 14.89 3.21
N LYS A 202 -0.22 14.19 2.24
CA LYS A 202 1.25 14.23 2.08
C LYS A 202 1.76 15.65 1.85
N ALA A 203 1.09 16.43 1.01
CA ALA A 203 1.48 17.82 0.74
C ALA A 203 1.35 18.74 1.96
N ARG A 204 0.26 18.63 2.74
CA ARG A 204 0.09 19.40 3.98
C ARG A 204 1.13 19.04 5.03
N ALA A 205 1.42 17.76 5.19
CA ALA A 205 2.46 17.27 6.08
C ALA A 205 3.86 17.79 5.68
N LEU A 206 4.15 17.84 4.38
CA LEU A 206 5.40 18.41 3.85
C LEU A 206 5.52 19.94 4.09
N ASN A 207 4.42 20.68 4.01
CA ASN A 207 4.46 22.13 4.28
C ASN A 207 4.67 22.44 5.77
N GLN A 208 4.08 21.66 6.68
CA GLN A 208 4.37 21.76 8.12
C GLN A 208 5.82 21.35 8.44
N PHE A 209 6.32 20.32 7.76
CA PHE A 209 7.70 19.85 7.84
C PHE A 209 8.74 20.93 7.50
N VAL A 210 8.58 21.62 6.36
CA VAL A 210 9.52 22.66 5.94
C VAL A 210 9.52 23.84 6.93
N GLY A 211 8.35 24.19 7.49
CA GLY A 211 8.24 25.25 8.50
C GLY A 211 8.95 24.93 9.81
N GLY A 212 8.75 23.71 10.35
CA GLY A 212 9.38 23.28 11.61
C GLY A 212 10.89 23.09 11.49
N VAL A 213 11.37 22.46 10.41
CA VAL A 213 12.81 22.21 10.21
C VAL A 213 13.58 23.51 9.95
N ALA A 214 13.01 24.44 9.18
CA ALA A 214 13.64 25.74 8.97
C ALA A 214 13.78 26.53 10.27
N HIS A 215 12.77 26.46 11.14
CA HIS A 215 12.80 27.09 12.45
C HIS A 215 13.90 26.49 13.35
N ASP A 216 13.97 25.16 13.47
CA ASP A 216 14.99 24.49 14.29
C ASP A 216 16.41 24.72 13.77
N PHE A 217 16.59 24.73 12.45
CA PHE A 217 17.88 25.07 11.84
C PHE A 217 18.28 26.51 12.15
N ASN A 218 17.35 27.46 12.05
CA ASN A 218 17.61 28.85 12.40
C ASN A 218 17.96 29.00 13.89
N ASN A 219 17.31 28.24 14.78
CA ASN A 219 17.64 28.24 16.21
C ASN A 219 19.08 27.78 16.47
N GLN A 220 19.53 26.71 15.79
CA GLN A 220 20.91 26.26 15.89
C GLN A 220 21.88 27.30 15.31
N LEU A 221 21.54 27.94 14.20
CA LEU A 221 22.37 29.00 13.60
C LEU A 221 22.52 30.20 14.55
N THR A 222 21.44 30.62 15.20
CA THR A 222 21.47 31.68 16.22
C THR A 222 22.37 31.29 17.39
N ALA A 223 22.28 30.06 17.88
CA ALA A 223 23.17 29.58 18.95
C ALA A 223 24.65 29.55 18.51
N ILE A 224 24.95 29.10 17.29
CA ILE A 224 26.33 29.11 16.75
C ILE A 224 26.88 30.53 16.76
N LEU A 225 26.13 31.48 16.19
CA LEU A 225 26.54 32.88 16.10
C LEU A 225 26.69 33.51 17.48
N GLY A 226 25.73 33.32 18.39
CA GLY A 226 25.80 33.89 19.74
C GLY A 226 27.01 33.40 20.55
N HIS A 227 27.40 32.13 20.43
CA HIS A 227 28.61 31.64 21.10
C HIS A 227 29.91 32.14 20.44
N LEU A 228 29.90 32.40 19.13
CA LEU A 228 31.04 33.02 18.45
C LEU A 228 31.19 34.50 18.86
N GLU A 229 30.07 35.23 18.99
CA GLU A 229 30.05 36.60 19.51
C GLU A 229 30.56 36.64 20.96
N LEU A 230 30.15 35.70 21.81
CA LEU A 230 30.69 35.57 23.17
C LEU A 230 32.19 35.32 23.17
N PHE A 231 32.70 34.45 22.28
CA PHE A 231 34.13 34.19 22.17
C PHE A 231 34.97 35.44 21.83
N GLU A 232 34.40 36.41 21.12
CA GLU A 232 35.07 37.67 20.78
C GLU A 232 35.14 38.65 21.96
N VAL A 233 34.21 38.57 22.92
CA VAL A 233 34.08 39.52 24.03
C VAL A 233 34.63 38.96 25.35
N LEU A 234 34.74 37.64 25.49
CA LEU A 234 35.27 36.98 26.69
C LEU A 234 36.81 37.05 26.72
N ASP A 235 37.36 37.45 27.86
CA ASP A 235 38.81 37.53 28.09
C ASP A 235 39.39 36.25 28.71
N ASP A 236 38.58 35.50 29.48
CA ASP A 236 39.03 34.28 30.15
C ASP A 236 39.24 33.11 29.16
N PRO A 237 40.43 32.47 29.13
CA PRO A 237 40.72 31.38 28.21
C PRO A 237 39.80 30.15 28.35
N ASP A 238 39.30 29.86 29.55
CA ASP A 238 38.46 28.69 29.80
C ASP A 238 36.99 28.98 29.41
N GLU A 239 36.50 30.19 29.65
CA GLU A 239 35.20 30.66 29.15
C GLU A 239 35.18 30.70 27.61
N ARG A 240 36.25 31.19 26.97
CA ARG A 240 36.41 31.14 25.51
C ARG A 240 36.43 29.73 24.95
N ARG A 241 37.11 28.79 25.63
CA ARG A 241 37.13 27.38 25.24
C ARG A 241 35.73 26.77 25.32
N THR A 242 34.96 27.15 26.35
CA THR A 242 33.57 26.75 26.53
C THR A 242 32.69 27.29 25.41
N ALA A 243 32.80 28.58 25.07
CA ALA A 243 32.06 29.20 23.97
C ALA A 243 32.32 28.51 22.62
N ILE A 244 33.58 28.19 22.28
CA ILE A 244 33.90 27.42 21.07
C ILE A 244 33.31 26.01 21.12
N SER A 245 33.36 25.34 22.27
CA SER A 245 32.80 23.99 22.43
C SER A 245 31.29 23.98 22.16
N GLU A 246 30.57 24.94 22.74
CA GLU A 246 29.13 25.09 22.58
C GLU A 246 28.74 25.45 21.14
N SER A 247 29.51 26.33 20.48
CA SER A 247 29.34 26.63 19.07
C SER A 247 29.52 25.39 18.18
N ARG A 248 30.55 24.57 18.43
CA ARG A 248 30.77 23.30 17.73
C ARG A 248 29.62 22.31 17.95
N ARG A 249 29.09 22.24 19.17
CA ARG A 249 27.95 21.38 19.50
C ARG A 249 26.69 21.80 18.74
N ALA A 250 26.40 23.10 18.69
CA ALA A 250 25.29 23.65 17.90
C ALA A 250 25.46 23.41 16.39
N ALA A 251 26.69 23.55 15.86
CA ALA A 251 27.00 23.24 14.45
C ALA A 251 26.79 21.77 14.10
N ARG A 252 27.22 20.84 14.97
CA ARG A 252 26.97 19.40 14.81
C ARG A 252 25.46 19.09 14.83
N ARG A 253 24.69 19.71 15.73
CA ARG A 253 23.22 19.58 15.77
C ARG A 253 22.56 20.10 14.50
N ALA A 254 23.00 21.24 13.98
CA ALA A 254 22.50 21.78 12.70
C ALA A 254 22.75 20.83 11.51
N ALA A 255 23.95 20.23 11.45
CA ALA A 255 24.29 19.25 10.41
C ALA A 255 23.39 18.00 10.47
N LEU A 256 23.11 17.49 11.68
CA LEU A 256 22.19 16.37 11.89
C LEU A 256 20.77 16.72 11.40
N THR A 257 20.26 17.92 11.68
CA THR A 257 18.93 18.37 11.20
C THR A 257 18.85 18.38 9.67
N VAL A 258 19.91 18.83 8.99
CA VAL A 258 19.98 18.82 7.51
C VAL A 258 20.01 17.39 6.98
N GLN A 259 20.79 16.50 7.60
CA GLN A 259 20.82 15.09 7.20
C GLN A 259 19.46 14.39 7.39
N GLN A 260 18.73 14.71 8.47
CA GLN A 260 17.37 14.21 8.67
C GLN A 260 16.38 14.68 7.59
N LEU A 261 16.51 15.94 7.15
CA LEU A 261 15.70 16.47 6.06
C LEU A 261 16.00 15.75 4.73
N LEU A 262 17.28 15.47 4.46
CA LEU A 262 17.68 14.72 3.26
C LEU A 262 17.22 13.25 3.32
N ALA A 263 17.38 12.58 4.46
CA ALA A 263 16.94 11.21 4.71
C ALA A 263 15.42 11.02 4.54
N SER A 264 14.63 11.94 5.09
CA SER A 264 13.16 11.90 5.01
C SER A 264 12.63 12.25 3.62
N SER A 265 13.35 13.06 2.83
CA SER A 265 12.96 13.39 1.45
C SER A 265 13.08 12.22 0.47
N GLY A 266 13.72 11.11 0.87
CA GLY A 266 13.92 9.93 0.02
C GLY A 266 14.78 10.17 -1.22
N ARG A 267 15.48 11.32 -1.31
CA ARG A 267 16.27 11.73 -2.50
C ARG A 267 17.70 11.21 -2.50
N THR A 268 18.19 10.66 -1.40
CA THR A 268 19.55 10.08 -1.35
C THR A 268 19.46 8.58 -1.63
N ARG A 269 20.15 8.11 -2.69
CA ARG A 269 20.34 6.67 -2.88
C ARG A 269 21.27 6.19 -1.76
N LEU A 270 20.79 5.26 -0.94
CA LEU A 270 21.64 4.56 0.02
C LEU A 270 22.80 3.88 -0.71
N ALA A 271 23.98 3.90 -0.13
CA ALA A 271 25.16 3.16 -0.58
C ALA A 271 25.44 1.97 0.35
N PRO A 272 24.59 0.92 0.36
CA PRO A 272 24.72 -0.16 1.31
C PRO A 272 25.99 -0.98 1.07
N ARG A 273 26.74 -1.22 2.14
CA ARG A 273 27.96 -2.03 2.20
C ARG A 273 27.95 -2.91 3.43
N ALA A 274 28.86 -3.88 3.50
CA ALA A 274 29.11 -4.60 4.75
C ALA A 274 29.77 -3.65 5.76
N VAL A 275 29.08 -3.38 6.87
CA VAL A 275 29.52 -2.47 7.94
C VAL A 275 29.85 -3.30 9.18
N PRO A 276 31.12 -3.33 9.64
CA PRO A 276 31.49 -3.94 10.91
C PRO A 276 30.90 -3.14 12.08
N LEU A 277 29.99 -3.75 12.83
CA LEU A 277 29.25 -3.04 13.89
C LEU A 277 30.11 -2.70 15.11
N ALA A 278 31.14 -3.50 15.39
CA ALA A 278 32.06 -3.24 16.49
C ALA A 278 32.84 -1.92 16.30
N ALA A 279 33.40 -1.70 15.10
CA ALA A 279 34.12 -0.48 14.76
C ALA A 279 33.19 0.74 14.76
N LEU A 280 32.02 0.62 14.12
CA LEU A 280 31.04 1.72 14.08
C LEU A 280 30.58 2.16 15.47
N LEU A 281 30.32 1.21 16.38
CA LEU A 281 29.92 1.54 17.75
C LEU A 281 31.06 2.15 18.58
N ALA A 282 32.31 1.76 18.33
CA ALA A 282 33.48 2.36 18.98
C ALA A 282 33.64 3.83 18.57
N ASP A 283 33.54 4.12 17.27
CA ASP A 283 33.62 5.49 16.74
C ASP A 283 32.44 6.34 17.22
N LEU A 284 31.23 5.78 17.20
CA LEU A 284 30.02 6.44 17.67
C LEU A 284 30.12 6.84 19.15
N LYS A 285 30.77 6.01 20.00
CA LYS A 285 30.93 6.34 21.41
C LYS A 285 31.64 7.68 21.61
N CYS A 286 32.72 7.94 20.88
CA CYS A 286 33.45 9.21 20.95
C CYS A 286 32.58 10.39 20.50
N VAL A 287 31.76 10.21 19.46
CA VAL A 287 30.85 11.25 18.96
C VAL A 287 29.74 11.56 19.99
N LEU A 288 29.18 10.52 20.62
CA LEU A 288 28.12 10.66 21.61
C LEU A 288 28.58 11.35 22.89
N GLU A 289 29.82 11.08 23.34
CA GLU A 289 30.41 11.74 24.52
C GLU A 289 30.54 13.26 24.34
N ASP A 290 30.81 13.73 23.12
CA ASP A 290 30.85 15.17 22.80
C ASP A 290 29.46 15.79 22.58
N LEU A 291 28.51 15.01 22.04
CA LEU A 291 27.22 15.53 21.56
C LEU A 291 26.16 15.60 22.66
N LEU A 292 26.19 14.64 23.59
CA LEU A 292 25.23 14.54 24.69
C LEU A 292 25.60 15.47 25.84
N GLU A 293 24.63 15.76 26.71
CA GLU A 293 24.84 16.65 27.86
C GLU A 293 25.78 15.99 28.88
N PRO A 294 26.64 16.77 29.58
CA PRO A 294 27.65 16.24 30.50
C PRO A 294 27.12 15.33 31.63
N GLY A 295 25.81 15.39 31.95
CA GLY A 295 25.18 14.54 32.97
C GLY A 295 24.74 13.16 32.49
N MET A 296 24.77 12.88 31.18
CA MET A 296 24.31 11.62 30.60
C MET A 296 25.34 10.49 30.72
N ARG A 297 24.90 9.33 31.20
CA ARG A 297 25.74 8.11 31.23
C ARG A 297 25.46 7.22 30.04
N VAL A 298 26.37 7.23 29.07
CA VAL A 298 26.27 6.39 27.86
C VAL A 298 27.11 5.13 28.03
N THR A 299 26.49 3.97 27.89
CA THR A 299 27.19 2.67 27.88
C THR A 299 27.03 2.04 26.50
N VAL A 300 28.14 1.90 25.77
CA VAL A 300 28.19 1.19 24.49
C VAL A 300 28.87 -0.16 24.69
N VAL A 301 28.14 -1.23 24.41
CA VAL A 301 28.64 -2.61 24.48
C VAL A 301 28.90 -3.09 23.05
N PRO A 302 30.17 -3.13 22.61
CA PRO A 302 30.48 -3.57 21.25
C PRO A 302 30.17 -5.08 21.10
N PRO A 303 29.65 -5.53 19.95
CA PRO A 303 29.56 -6.95 19.63
C PRO A 303 30.94 -7.58 19.45
N GLY A 304 30.97 -8.91 19.27
CA GLY A 304 32.15 -9.58 18.72
C GLY A 304 32.52 -9.05 17.34
N GLU A 305 33.80 -9.07 16.99
CA GLU A 305 34.35 -8.45 15.77
C GLU A 305 33.75 -8.96 14.45
N ALA A 306 33.07 -10.12 14.46
CA ALA A 306 32.46 -10.73 13.29
C ALA A 306 31.05 -10.20 12.93
N GLU A 307 30.44 -9.36 13.77
CA GLU A 307 29.08 -8.85 13.53
C GLU A 307 29.05 -7.75 12.46
N ILE A 308 28.24 -7.97 11.41
CA ILE A 308 28.13 -7.08 10.25
C ILE A 308 26.67 -6.75 9.93
N ALA A 309 26.43 -5.53 9.44
CA ALA A 309 25.16 -5.14 8.82
C ALA A 309 25.38 -4.70 7.36
N TRP A 310 24.47 -5.05 6.46
CA TRP A 310 24.49 -4.65 5.06
C TRP A 310 23.67 -3.36 4.85
N VAL A 311 24.29 -2.22 5.16
CA VAL A 311 23.61 -0.92 5.18
C VAL A 311 24.54 0.22 4.77
N ASP A 312 23.97 1.41 4.60
CA ASP A 312 24.74 2.65 4.47
C ASP A 312 25.27 3.06 5.86
N ALA A 313 26.58 3.18 6.00
CA ALA A 313 27.24 3.39 7.29
C ALA A 313 26.93 4.77 7.88
N ASP A 314 26.96 5.81 7.05
CA ASP A 314 26.79 7.20 7.48
C ASP A 314 25.35 7.42 7.95
N MET A 315 24.39 6.82 7.22
CA MET A 315 22.99 6.85 7.63
C MET A 315 22.71 6.01 8.87
N LEU A 316 23.39 4.87 9.05
CA LEU A 316 23.29 4.08 10.27
C LEU A 316 23.79 4.87 11.48
N GLU A 317 24.96 5.49 11.38
CA GLU A 317 25.53 6.34 12.43
C GLU A 317 24.56 7.48 12.80
N THR A 318 24.04 8.17 11.79
CA THR A 318 23.04 9.24 11.98
C THR A 318 21.79 8.73 12.72
N CYS A 319 21.28 7.54 12.35
CA CYS A 319 20.14 6.94 13.04
C CYS A 319 20.44 6.64 14.51
N LEU A 320 21.61 6.08 14.83
CA LEU A 320 21.99 5.77 16.20
C LEU A 320 22.18 7.03 17.05
N ILE A 321 22.77 8.08 16.49
CA ILE A 321 22.85 9.40 17.14
C ILE A 321 21.44 9.91 17.47
N GLN A 322 20.52 9.82 16.51
CA GLN A 322 19.14 10.27 16.68
C GLN A 322 18.39 9.48 17.77
N LEU A 323 18.62 8.17 17.86
CA LEU A 323 18.07 7.36 18.97
C LEU A 323 18.61 7.82 20.32
N CYS A 324 19.91 8.15 20.41
CA CYS A 324 20.52 8.62 21.65
C CYS A 324 20.04 10.02 22.05
N LEU A 325 19.85 10.93 21.08
CA LEU A 325 19.27 12.25 21.36
C LEU A 325 17.82 12.13 21.86
N ASN A 326 17.00 11.29 21.21
CA ASN A 326 15.64 11.03 21.70
C ASN A 326 15.62 10.42 23.11
N ALA A 327 16.56 9.52 23.40
CA ALA A 327 16.74 8.94 24.72
C ALA A 327 17.14 10.00 25.76
N GLN A 328 18.09 10.88 25.43
CA GLN A 328 18.45 12.03 26.26
C GLN A 328 17.25 12.91 26.54
N ASP A 329 16.46 13.26 25.53
CA ASP A 329 15.31 14.14 25.72
C ASP A 329 14.20 13.50 26.57
N ALA A 330 14.10 12.17 26.53
CA ALA A 330 13.16 11.42 27.36
C ALA A 330 13.62 11.33 28.82
N THR A 331 14.93 11.32 29.05
CA THR A 331 15.52 11.33 30.38
C THR A 331 15.70 12.76 30.91
N LEU A 332 15.45 13.02 32.19
CA LEU A 332 15.95 14.25 32.81
C LEU A 332 17.49 14.24 32.71
N ALA A 333 18.17 15.40 32.65
CA ALA A 333 19.59 15.61 32.29
C ALA A 333 20.69 14.73 32.98
N GLN A 334 20.32 13.78 33.85
CA GLN A 334 21.17 12.78 34.50
C GLN A 334 20.76 11.31 34.17
N GLY A 335 20.27 11.04 32.96
CA GLY A 335 19.80 9.73 32.51
C GLY A 335 20.89 8.74 32.08
N LYS A 336 20.48 7.51 31.79
CA LYS A 336 21.34 6.43 31.27
C LYS A 336 20.86 5.96 29.90
N ILE A 337 21.80 5.84 28.98
CA ILE A 337 21.57 5.28 27.64
C ILE A 337 22.45 4.05 27.48
N ARG A 338 21.87 2.95 27.01
CA ARG A 338 22.59 1.71 26.69
C ARG A 338 22.45 1.37 25.22
N LEU A 339 23.57 1.14 24.56
CA LEU A 339 23.65 0.66 23.18
C LEU A 339 24.35 -0.70 23.11
N TRP A 340 23.73 -1.68 22.48
CA TRP A 340 24.34 -3.00 22.23
C TRP A 340 23.81 -3.63 20.95
N VAL A 341 24.41 -4.77 20.57
CA VAL A 341 23.98 -5.57 19.41
C VAL A 341 23.54 -6.94 19.87
N GLU A 342 22.41 -7.41 19.36
CA GLU A 342 21.91 -8.78 19.49
C GLU A 342 21.86 -9.44 18.11
N THR A 343 22.36 -10.66 17.99
CA THR A 343 22.18 -11.47 16.78
C THR A 343 20.82 -12.16 16.85
N ARG A 344 19.95 -11.98 15.85
CA ARG A 344 18.67 -12.70 15.77
C ARG A 344 18.54 -13.49 14.48
N THR A 345 18.20 -14.76 14.63
CA THR A 345 17.96 -15.68 13.51
C THR A 345 16.58 -15.51 12.89
N THR A 346 15.66 -14.75 13.47
CA THR A 346 14.33 -14.45 12.88
C THR A 346 13.74 -13.19 13.51
N LEU A 347 12.89 -12.47 12.78
CA LEU A 347 11.99 -11.45 13.31
C LEU A 347 10.57 -12.04 13.50
N PRO A 348 9.75 -11.51 14.43
CA PRO A 348 8.34 -11.88 14.53
C PRO A 348 7.60 -11.67 13.20
N GLU A 349 6.62 -12.52 12.87
CA GLU A 349 5.92 -12.52 11.57
C GLU A 349 5.19 -11.19 11.27
N GLN A 350 4.79 -10.45 12.30
CA GLN A 350 4.17 -9.13 12.18
C GLN A 350 5.17 -7.97 11.95
N GLU A 351 6.46 -8.21 12.23
CA GLU A 351 7.53 -7.21 12.18
C GLU A 351 8.59 -7.54 11.11
N SER A 352 8.54 -8.75 10.55
CA SER A 352 9.40 -9.17 9.45
C SER A 352 9.02 -8.39 8.18
N PRO A 353 9.97 -7.70 7.53
CA PRO A 353 9.78 -7.27 6.15
C PRO A 353 9.45 -8.52 5.35
N ILE A 354 8.29 -8.53 4.67
CA ILE A 354 7.86 -9.64 3.82
C ILE A 354 9.08 -10.07 2.98
N GLY A 355 9.55 -11.31 3.03
CA GLY A 355 10.51 -11.87 2.06
C GLY A 355 12.01 -11.53 2.16
N ALA A 356 12.56 -11.15 3.31
CA ALA A 356 14.02 -11.25 3.55
C ALA A 356 14.30 -12.43 4.51
N PRO A 357 15.10 -13.44 4.11
CA PRO A 357 15.46 -14.52 5.00
C PRO A 357 16.57 -14.10 5.98
N PRO A 358 16.57 -14.62 7.22
CA PRO A 358 17.58 -14.35 8.25
C PRO A 358 19.00 -14.77 7.87
N PRO A 359 20.06 -14.30 8.57
CA PRO A 359 20.04 -13.63 9.90
C PRO A 359 20.02 -12.09 9.88
N TYR A 360 19.61 -11.50 11.01
CA TYR A 360 19.60 -10.06 11.27
C TYR A 360 20.53 -9.71 12.44
N SER A 361 21.27 -8.62 12.32
CA SER A 361 21.93 -7.97 13.45
C SER A 361 21.00 -6.88 13.98
N VAL A 362 20.70 -6.92 15.28
CA VAL A 362 19.75 -6.04 15.92
C VAL A 362 20.50 -5.07 16.82
N LEU A 363 20.53 -3.80 16.43
CA LEU A 363 21.06 -2.72 17.27
C LEU A 363 19.99 -2.26 18.24
N VAL A 364 20.29 -2.29 19.53
CA VAL A 364 19.34 -1.91 20.58
C VAL A 364 19.82 -0.65 21.27
N CYS A 365 18.93 0.35 21.34
CA CYS A 365 19.07 1.53 22.17
C CYS A 365 18.02 1.46 23.28
N GLU A 366 18.46 1.59 24.53
CA GLU A 366 17.58 1.60 25.70
C GLU A 366 17.88 2.79 26.61
N ASP A 367 16.83 3.48 27.03
CA ASP A 367 16.88 4.56 28.02
C ASP A 367 16.20 4.17 29.34
N ASP A 368 16.45 4.96 30.38
CA ASP A 368 15.80 4.88 31.69
C ASP A 368 14.81 6.03 31.95
N GLY A 369 14.24 6.59 30.87
CA GLY A 369 13.22 7.63 30.95
C GLY A 369 11.88 7.13 31.51
N PRO A 370 10.85 8.00 31.57
CA PRO A 370 9.51 7.64 32.06
C PRO A 370 8.73 6.74 31.09
N GLY A 371 9.26 6.52 29.89
CA GLY A 371 8.63 5.77 28.80
C GLY A 371 7.39 6.46 28.25
N VAL A 372 6.56 5.68 27.57
CA VAL A 372 5.30 6.15 26.97
C VAL A 372 4.12 5.22 27.30
N PRO A 373 2.87 5.71 27.30
CA PRO A 373 1.66 4.88 27.36
C PRO A 373 1.68 3.76 26.30
N ALA A 374 1.11 2.60 26.61
CA ALA A 374 1.16 1.44 25.71
C ALA A 374 0.44 1.73 24.38
N GLU A 375 -0.59 2.57 24.47
CA GLU A 375 -1.41 3.07 23.36
C GLU A 375 -0.62 4.04 22.47
N ALA A 376 0.49 4.63 22.94
CA ALA A 376 1.31 5.55 22.14
C ALA A 376 2.43 4.83 21.37
N LEU A 377 2.81 3.61 21.77
CA LEU A 377 3.97 2.89 21.21
C LEU A 377 3.90 2.72 19.68
N HIS A 378 2.72 2.41 19.14
CA HIS A 378 2.52 2.21 17.72
C HIS A 378 2.57 3.51 16.90
N MET A 379 2.26 4.65 17.54
CA MET A 379 2.28 5.97 16.90
C MET A 379 3.68 6.59 16.91
N LEU A 380 4.59 6.15 17.78
CA LEU A 380 5.94 6.75 17.90
C LEU A 380 6.76 6.69 16.61
N ALA A 381 6.53 5.68 15.76
CA ALA A 381 7.20 5.55 14.46
C ALA A 381 6.46 6.30 13.33
N GLU A 382 5.28 6.86 13.60
CA GLU A 382 4.55 7.66 12.62
C GLU A 382 5.25 9.01 12.43
N PRO A 383 5.39 9.47 11.17
CA PRO A 383 5.89 10.81 10.91
C PRO A 383 5.08 11.87 11.66
N PHE A 384 5.76 12.86 12.24
CA PHE A 384 5.18 14.01 12.95
C PHE A 384 4.57 13.71 14.32
N TYR A 385 4.57 12.46 14.76
CA TYR A 385 4.17 12.14 16.12
C TYR A 385 5.25 12.60 17.10
N THR A 386 4.87 13.47 18.03
CA THR A 386 5.74 13.95 19.11
C THR A 386 4.92 14.22 20.36
N THR A 387 5.48 13.90 21.52
CA THR A 387 4.92 14.29 22.83
C THR A 387 5.51 15.62 23.32
N LYS A 388 6.46 16.20 22.58
CA LYS A 388 7.08 17.49 22.88
C LYS A 388 6.26 18.65 22.33
N SER A 389 6.48 19.85 22.88
CA SER A 389 5.84 21.06 22.37
C SER A 389 6.27 21.34 20.92
N ALA A 390 5.46 22.11 20.17
CA ALA A 390 5.72 22.42 18.76
C ALA A 390 7.06 23.15 18.51
N SER A 391 7.68 23.71 19.56
CA SER A 391 8.98 24.39 19.52
C SER A 391 10.18 23.52 19.89
N GLU A 392 9.97 22.28 20.36
CA GLU A 392 11.03 21.42 20.94
C GLU A 392 11.30 20.14 20.12
N GLY A 393 10.56 19.91 19.05
CA GLY A 393 10.90 18.86 18.09
C GLY A 393 9.76 18.46 17.16
N ALA A 394 10.07 18.32 15.88
CA ALA A 394 9.11 18.03 14.81
C ALA A 394 8.57 16.59 14.75
N GLY A 395 8.95 15.69 15.67
CA GLY A 395 8.51 14.28 15.67
C GLY A 395 9.05 13.44 14.51
N LEU A 396 10.16 13.88 13.90
CA LEU A 396 10.74 13.22 12.70
C LEU A 396 11.80 12.19 13.05
N GLY A 397 12.41 12.35 14.24
CA GLY A 397 13.27 11.41 14.97
C GLY A 397 13.16 9.97 14.51
N LEU A 398 12.16 9.32 15.08
CA LEU A 398 11.98 7.89 15.00
C LEU A 398 11.39 7.44 13.64
N SER A 399 10.64 8.31 12.98
CA SER A 399 10.10 8.06 11.64
C SER A 399 11.20 7.97 10.57
N ALA A 400 12.26 8.76 10.68
CA ALA A 400 13.42 8.70 9.80
C ALA A 400 14.20 7.38 10.00
N VAL A 401 14.39 6.96 11.25
CA VAL A 401 15.00 5.67 11.60
C VAL A 401 14.15 4.50 11.06
N ALA A 402 12.83 4.58 11.20
CA ALA A 402 11.91 3.57 10.65
C ALA A 402 11.97 3.52 9.11
N GLY A 403 12.07 4.68 8.45
CA GLY A 403 12.27 4.80 7.01
C GLY A 403 13.58 4.17 6.54
N PHE A 404 14.69 4.49 7.21
CA PHE A 404 16.00 3.89 6.97
C PHE A 404 15.98 2.37 7.15
N ALA A 405 15.39 1.87 8.24
CA ALA A 405 15.25 0.44 8.50
C ALA A 405 14.56 -0.26 7.33
N ARG A 406 13.41 0.27 6.89
CA ARG A 406 12.64 -0.29 5.77
C ARG A 406 13.40 -0.24 4.44
N GLN A 407 14.05 0.88 4.12
CA GLN A 407 14.84 1.01 2.89
C GLN A 407 16.05 0.07 2.89
N SER A 408 16.60 -0.20 4.06
CA SER A 408 17.69 -1.15 4.27
C SER A 408 17.24 -2.62 4.26
N GLY A 409 15.94 -2.90 4.13
CA GLY A 409 15.40 -4.26 4.17
C GLY A 409 15.29 -4.84 5.59
N GLY A 410 15.32 -3.98 6.60
CA GLY A 410 15.18 -4.29 8.02
C GLY A 410 13.88 -3.75 8.62
N ALA A 411 13.82 -3.70 9.96
CA ALA A 411 12.66 -3.26 10.72
C ALA A 411 13.06 -2.47 11.97
N LEU A 412 12.18 -1.54 12.39
CA LEU A 412 12.29 -0.84 13.67
C LEU A 412 11.23 -1.40 14.62
N ILE A 413 11.66 -1.81 15.81
CA ILE A 413 10.83 -2.40 16.85
C ILE A 413 10.92 -1.52 18.09
N ILE A 414 9.78 -1.16 18.66
CA ILE A 414 9.71 -0.27 19.82
C ILE A 414 8.96 -1.01 20.92
N SER A 415 9.57 -1.10 22.09
CA SER A 415 9.03 -1.80 23.26
C SER A 415 9.32 -1.03 24.53
N ARG A 416 8.59 -1.32 25.60
CA ARG A 416 8.91 -0.77 26.92
C ARG A 416 10.13 -1.47 27.49
N ALA A 417 11.07 -0.70 28.02
CA ALA A 417 12.19 -1.24 28.78
C ALA A 417 11.71 -1.78 30.14
N PRO A 418 12.40 -2.77 30.73
CA PRO A 418 12.05 -3.29 32.07
C PRO A 418 12.05 -2.24 33.19
N LEU A 419 12.79 -1.14 33.00
CA LEU A 419 12.95 -0.04 33.97
C LEU A 419 12.07 1.18 33.64
N ALA A 420 10.91 0.97 33.02
CA ALA A 420 9.94 2.00 32.61
C ALA A 420 10.36 2.93 31.45
N GLY A 421 11.62 2.91 30.99
CA GLY A 421 12.06 3.63 29.79
C GLY A 421 11.62 2.99 28.46
N LEU A 422 12.24 3.42 27.37
CA LEU A 422 11.98 2.90 26.03
C LEU A 422 13.12 2.00 25.55
N ARG A 423 12.77 0.89 24.88
CA ARG A 423 13.71 0.04 24.16
C ARG A 423 13.39 0.06 22.68
N ILE A 424 14.32 0.60 21.90
CA ILE A 424 14.22 0.72 20.44
C ILE A 424 15.23 -0.26 19.83
N SER A 425 14.74 -1.20 19.02
CA SER A 425 15.55 -2.22 18.36
C SER A 425 15.49 -2.05 16.84
N LEU A 426 16.64 -1.79 16.23
CA LEU A 426 16.81 -1.64 14.79
C LEU A 426 17.39 -2.94 14.23
N ALA A 427 16.54 -3.74 13.59
CA ALA A 427 16.92 -4.99 12.95
C ALA A 427 17.39 -4.74 11.52
N LEU A 428 18.63 -5.11 11.21
CA LEU A 428 19.27 -4.87 9.91
C LEU A 428 19.73 -6.20 9.30
N PRO A 429 19.65 -6.35 7.97
CA PRO A 429 20.13 -7.57 7.32
C PRO A 429 21.65 -7.67 7.42
N THR A 430 22.17 -8.88 7.61
CA THR A 430 23.63 -9.14 7.63
C THR A 430 24.24 -9.31 6.23
N SER A 431 23.39 -9.44 5.21
CA SER A 431 23.79 -9.67 3.83
C SER A 431 22.89 -8.89 2.86
N ALA A 432 23.35 -8.71 1.62
CA ALA A 432 22.57 -8.01 0.62
C ALA A 432 21.18 -8.65 0.46
N PRO A 433 20.08 -7.89 0.60
CA PRO A 433 18.74 -8.45 0.39
C PRO A 433 18.63 -8.97 -1.05
N PRO A 434 17.92 -10.10 -1.30
CA PRO A 434 17.68 -10.57 -2.65
C PRO A 434 17.00 -9.45 -3.43
N ARG A 435 17.65 -9.03 -4.53
CA ARG A 435 17.33 -7.84 -5.34
C ARG A 435 15.82 -7.72 -5.55
N ARG A 436 15.16 -6.91 -4.72
CA ARG A 436 13.77 -6.53 -4.93
C ARG A 436 13.72 -5.34 -5.86
N MET A 437 12.90 -5.44 -6.88
CA MET A 437 12.44 -4.28 -7.65
C MET A 437 11.87 -3.26 -6.67
N PRO A 438 12.23 -1.98 -6.80
CA PRO A 438 11.92 -0.96 -5.81
C PRO A 438 10.42 -0.84 -5.57
N ALA A 439 10.03 -0.86 -4.30
CA ALA A 439 8.72 -0.42 -3.83
C ALA A 439 8.64 1.11 -3.92
N ASN A 440 8.61 1.62 -5.15
CA ASN A 440 8.20 2.97 -5.50
C ASN A 440 7.78 2.97 -6.98
N ALA A 441 6.60 2.42 -7.24
CA ALA A 441 5.95 2.51 -8.55
C ALA A 441 5.03 3.73 -8.69
N ASP A 442 5.01 4.65 -7.71
CA ASP A 442 4.13 5.83 -7.74
C ASP A 442 4.87 7.18 -7.91
N ALA A 443 6.17 7.19 -8.20
CA ALA A 443 6.94 8.44 -8.38
C ALA A 443 7.77 8.52 -9.68
N ALA A 444 7.65 7.55 -10.58
CA ALA A 444 8.44 7.51 -11.82
C ALA A 444 7.58 7.30 -13.08
N GLN A 445 6.53 8.11 -13.24
CA GLN A 445 5.91 8.39 -14.55
C GLN A 445 5.49 9.86 -14.61
N GLN A 446 6.46 10.78 -14.52
CA GLN A 446 6.28 12.18 -14.89
C GLN A 446 7.65 12.84 -15.09
N THR A 447 8.43 12.33 -16.05
CA THR A 447 9.55 13.07 -16.68
C THR A 447 9.99 12.35 -17.95
N THR A 448 9.12 12.27 -18.95
CA THR A 448 9.55 12.13 -20.34
C THR A 448 8.49 12.75 -21.25
N GLU A 449 8.55 14.06 -21.39
CA GLU A 449 8.09 14.77 -22.59
C GLU A 449 8.69 16.19 -22.52
N ALA A 450 9.95 16.31 -22.96
CA ALA A 450 10.43 17.57 -23.48
C ALA A 450 9.69 17.81 -24.81
N PRO A 451 9.08 18.99 -25.03
CA PRO A 451 8.45 19.27 -26.32
C PRO A 451 9.54 19.36 -27.39
N ALA A 452 9.40 18.51 -28.40
CA ALA A 452 10.20 18.55 -29.61
C ALA A 452 10.04 19.92 -30.28
N THR A 453 11.12 20.69 -30.32
CA THR A 453 11.29 21.84 -31.20
C THR A 453 11.13 21.38 -32.66
N ALA A 454 10.11 21.90 -33.33
CA ALA A 454 9.90 21.73 -34.76
C ALA A 454 11.06 22.35 -35.57
N PRO A 455 11.43 21.78 -36.74
CA PRO A 455 12.48 22.35 -37.58
C PRO A 455 12.03 23.65 -38.24
N LEU A 456 12.87 24.69 -38.16
CA LEU A 456 12.76 25.90 -38.97
C LEU A 456 13.04 25.54 -40.44
N GLU A 457 11.99 25.48 -41.26
CA GLU A 457 12.14 25.56 -42.72
C GLU A 457 12.42 27.01 -43.12
N GLU A 458 13.58 27.23 -43.73
CA GLU A 458 13.90 28.41 -44.51
C GLU A 458 12.90 28.57 -45.66
N ARG A 459 12.08 29.63 -45.63
CA ARG A 459 11.48 30.18 -46.85
C ARG A 459 11.51 31.71 -46.83
N GLY A 460 12.45 32.22 -47.62
CA GLY A 460 12.31 33.35 -48.54
C GLY A 460 11.48 34.56 -48.11
N ALA A 461 12.18 35.66 -47.84
CA ALA A 461 11.62 37.00 -47.84
C ALA A 461 10.94 37.36 -49.18
N PRO A 462 9.89 38.19 -49.16
CA PRO A 462 9.65 39.19 -50.17
C PRO A 462 9.93 40.58 -49.62
N ARG A 463 10.80 41.30 -50.32
CA ARG A 463 11.07 42.73 -50.18
C ARG A 463 9.92 43.55 -50.77
N THR A 464 9.50 44.57 -50.02
CA THR A 464 9.09 45.94 -50.43
C THR A 464 8.25 46.18 -51.69
N SER A 465 7.09 46.81 -51.47
CA SER A 465 6.48 47.99 -52.16
C SER A 465 5.00 48.01 -51.72
N GLU A 466 4.25 49.09 -51.50
CA GLU A 466 4.27 50.53 -51.79
C GLU A 466 3.13 51.15 -50.92
N ILE A 467 3.30 52.33 -50.31
CA ILE A 467 2.60 53.61 -50.67
C ILE A 467 1.06 53.47 -50.60
N VAL A 468 0.37 54.00 -49.59
CA VAL A 468 -0.09 55.39 -49.35
C VAL A 468 -0.55 55.50 -47.89
#